data_AF-A0A315B494-F1
#
_entry.id   AF-A0A315B494-F1
#
_cell.length_a   1.000
_cell.length_b   1.000
_cell.length_c   1.000
_cell.angle_alpha   90.00
_cell.angle_beta   90.00
_cell.angle_gamma   90.00
#
_symmetry.space_group_name_H-M   'P 1'
#
loop_
_entity.id
_entity.type
_entity.pdbx_description
1 polymer ?
#
loop_
_entity_poly.entity_id
_entity_poly.type
_entity_poly.pdbx_seq_one_letter_code
_entity_poly.pdbx_strand_id
1 'polypeptide(L)'
;AMDMDVLRCKSPDMVRKEIAVFLLTYNLVRWSMMRAAQLVKVAPRELSFTGARRLLLAFASRMSPCFVDKLSELTATLLRKISECVLPKRPGRIEPRAKKRRPKPLPLLTIPRALARQQIRAQFA
;
A
#
# COMPACT_ATOMS: atom_id res chain seq x y z
N ALA A 1 -2.63 6.46 -1.42
CA ALA A 1 -3.26 5.11 -1.37
C ALA A 1 -4.16 5.00 -2.61
N MET A 2 -4.90 3.91 -2.81
CA MET A 2 -5.58 3.63 -4.09
C MET A 2 -6.86 4.45 -4.39
N ASP A 3 -7.18 5.45 -3.56
CA ASP A 3 -8.33 6.36 -3.74
C ASP A 3 -9.66 5.64 -4.02
N MET A 4 -9.92 4.59 -3.22
CA MET A 4 -11.06 3.67 -3.37
C MET A 4 -12.30 4.12 -2.57
N ASP A 5 -12.27 5.31 -1.96
CA ASP A 5 -13.32 5.83 -1.09
C ASP A 5 -14.43 6.56 -1.84
N VAL A 6 -14.20 6.98 -3.09
CA VAL A 6 -15.18 7.63 -3.95
C VAL A 6 -15.27 6.89 -5.28
N LEU A 7 -16.38 6.19 -5.50
CA LEU A 7 -16.66 5.47 -6.74
C LEU A 7 -17.26 6.42 -7.78
N ARG A 8 -16.89 6.26 -9.05
CA ARG A 8 -17.28 7.15 -10.14
C ARG A 8 -18.46 6.63 -10.95
N CYS A 9 -18.65 5.31 -10.97
CA CYS A 9 -19.72 4.68 -11.73
C CYS A 9 -21.11 5.03 -11.13
N LYS A 10 -22.12 5.18 -12.01
CA LYS A 10 -23.46 5.63 -11.61
C LYS A 10 -24.52 4.54 -11.59
N SER A 11 -24.25 3.36 -12.16
CA SER A 11 -25.19 2.22 -12.15
C SER A 11 -24.70 1.13 -11.19
N PRO A 12 -25.62 0.38 -10.54
CA PRO A 12 -25.23 -0.69 -9.61
C PRO A 12 -24.31 -1.75 -10.23
N ASP A 13 -24.52 -2.10 -11.50
CA ASP A 13 -23.68 -3.06 -12.22
C ASP A 13 -22.24 -2.52 -12.42
N MET A 14 -22.10 -1.28 -12.87
CA MET A 14 -20.79 -0.66 -13.09
C MET A 14 -20.03 -0.41 -11.78
N VAL A 15 -20.75 -0.07 -10.69
CA VAL A 15 -20.18 0.05 -9.35
C VAL A 15 -19.54 -1.26 -8.88
N ARG A 16 -20.20 -2.41 -9.11
CA ARG A 16 -19.62 -3.72 -8.78
C ARG A 16 -18.34 -3.98 -9.57
N LYS A 17 -18.31 -3.63 -10.86
CA LYS A 17 -17.11 -3.77 -11.71
C LYS A 17 -15.99 -2.85 -11.22
N GLU A 18 -16.29 -1.61 -10.85
CA GLU A 18 -15.30 -0.67 -10.31
C GLU A 18 -14.65 -1.21 -9.03
N ILE A 19 -15.47 -1.73 -8.09
CA ILE A 19 -14.97 -2.39 -6.87
C ILE A 19 -14.11 -3.61 -7.21
N ALA A 20 -14.54 -4.44 -8.17
CA ALA A 20 -13.79 -5.62 -8.60
C ALA A 20 -12.41 -5.25 -9.17
N VAL A 21 -12.33 -4.19 -9.97
CA VAL A 21 -11.06 -3.69 -10.52
C VAL A 21 -10.14 -3.15 -9.42
N PHE A 22 -10.70 -2.45 -8.43
CA PHE A 22 -9.92 -2.02 -7.26
C PHE A 22 -9.33 -3.21 -6.50
N LEU A 23 -10.13 -4.25 -6.25
CA LEU A 23 -9.68 -5.47 -5.57
C LEU A 23 -8.61 -6.19 -6.38
N LEU A 24 -8.82 -6.34 -7.70
CA LEU A 24 -7.86 -6.94 -8.61
C LEU A 24 -6.52 -6.20 -8.57
N THR A 25 -6.55 -4.87 -8.68
CA THR A 25 -5.35 -4.04 -8.69
C THR A 25 -4.63 -4.10 -7.33
N TYR A 26 -5.37 -4.06 -6.22
CA TYR A 26 -4.79 -4.23 -4.89
C TYR A 26 -4.06 -5.57 -4.77
N ASN A 27 -4.71 -6.66 -5.20
CA ASN A 27 -4.14 -8.00 -5.17
C ASN A 27 -2.92 -8.13 -6.10
N LEU A 28 -2.95 -7.51 -7.27
CA LEU A 28 -1.80 -7.47 -8.17
C LEU A 28 -0.58 -6.82 -7.51
N VAL A 29 -0.75 -5.63 -6.90
CA VAL A 29 0.33 -4.96 -6.18
C VAL A 29 0.85 -5.85 -5.04
N ARG A 30 -0.06 -6.47 -4.26
CA ARG A 30 0.32 -7.36 -3.15
C ARG A 30 1.06 -8.60 -3.62
N TRP A 31 0.66 -9.18 -4.73
CA TRP A 31 1.32 -10.35 -5.31
C TRP A 31 2.71 -9.99 -5.83
N SER A 32 2.86 -8.86 -6.53
CA SER A 32 4.18 -8.35 -6.95
C SER A 32 5.09 -8.09 -5.76
N MET A 33 4.57 -7.50 -4.68
CA MET A 33 5.32 -7.32 -3.43
C MET A 33 5.74 -8.66 -2.82
N MET A 34 4.86 -9.67 -2.81
CA MET A 34 5.20 -10.99 -2.30
C MET A 34 6.34 -11.63 -3.08
N ARG A 35 6.29 -11.58 -4.42
CA ARG A 35 7.34 -12.09 -5.30
C ARG A 35 8.66 -11.35 -5.10
N ALA A 36 8.62 -10.03 -4.98
CA ALA A 36 9.80 -9.23 -4.71
C ALA A 36 10.40 -9.50 -3.32
N ALA A 37 9.55 -9.72 -2.30
CA ALA A 37 9.99 -9.99 -0.94
C ALA A 37 10.74 -11.33 -0.83
N GLN A 38 10.38 -12.33 -1.64
CA GLN A 38 11.11 -13.60 -1.74
C GLN A 38 12.58 -13.41 -2.15
N LEU A 39 12.88 -12.42 -3.00
CA LEU A 39 14.24 -12.15 -3.48
C LEU A 39 15.18 -11.68 -2.35
N VAL A 40 14.64 -10.96 -1.37
CA VAL A 40 15.40 -10.36 -0.24
C VAL A 40 15.09 -11.01 1.11
N LYS A 41 14.29 -12.09 1.12
CA LYS A 41 13.90 -12.87 2.30
C LYS A 41 13.27 -12.04 3.44
N VAL A 42 12.42 -11.08 3.09
CA VAL A 42 11.65 -10.26 4.06
C VAL A 42 10.16 -10.60 4.01
N ALA A 43 9.39 -10.20 5.02
CA ALA A 43 7.94 -10.32 4.94
C ALA A 43 7.38 -9.34 3.88
N PRO A 44 6.37 -9.70 3.06
CA PRO A 44 5.80 -8.78 2.07
C PRO A 44 5.25 -7.48 2.67
N ARG A 45 4.87 -7.49 3.96
CA ARG A 45 4.40 -6.32 4.71
C ARG A 45 5.50 -5.34 5.07
N GLU A 46 6.77 -5.75 5.01
CA GLU A 46 7.94 -4.89 5.20
C GLU A 46 8.29 -4.09 3.94
N LEU A 47 7.66 -4.38 2.80
CA LEU A 47 7.79 -3.58 1.58
C LEU A 47 6.74 -2.46 1.52
N SER A 48 7.11 -1.33 0.91
CA SER A 48 6.23 -0.18 0.72
C SER A 48 5.20 -0.44 -0.38
N PHE A 49 3.92 -0.53 -0.01
CA PHE A 49 2.82 -0.65 -0.98
C PHE A 49 2.79 0.51 -1.98
N THR A 50 2.96 1.75 -1.50
CA THR A 50 2.98 2.94 -2.38
C THR A 50 4.18 2.91 -3.32
N GLY A 51 5.35 2.46 -2.84
CA GLY A 51 6.55 2.28 -3.66
C GLY A 51 6.32 1.26 -4.77
N ALA A 52 5.80 0.08 -4.42
CA ALA A 52 5.48 -0.98 -5.37
C ALA A 52 4.48 -0.54 -6.44
N ARG A 53 3.36 0.10 -6.03
CA ARG A 53 2.37 0.66 -6.97
C ARG A 53 3.00 1.66 -7.93
N ARG A 54 3.84 2.58 -7.44
CA ARG A 54 4.50 3.58 -8.29
C ARG A 54 5.40 2.92 -9.34
N LEU A 55 6.15 1.90 -8.95
CA LEU A 55 7.01 1.15 -9.86
C LEU A 55 6.20 0.38 -10.91
N LEU A 56 5.12 -0.28 -10.51
CA LEU A 56 4.20 -0.96 -11.43
C LEU A 56 3.64 0.01 -12.48
N LEU A 57 3.17 1.19 -12.06
CA LEU A 57 2.67 2.22 -12.97
C LEU A 57 3.77 2.75 -13.91
N ALA A 58 4.99 2.95 -13.41
CA ALA A 58 6.11 3.43 -14.21
C ALA A 58 6.59 2.40 -15.25
N PHE A 59 6.36 1.11 -15.01
CA PHE A 59 6.70 0.03 -15.93
C PHE A 59 5.54 -0.36 -16.85
N ALA A 60 4.30 0.03 -16.53
CA ALA A 60 3.10 -0.35 -17.28
C ALA A 60 3.19 0.00 -18.78
N SER A 61 3.72 1.18 -19.13
CA SER A 61 3.89 1.58 -20.53
C SER A 61 4.95 0.76 -21.28
N ARG A 62 5.89 0.14 -20.57
CA ARG A 62 6.96 -0.71 -21.13
C ARG A 62 6.55 -2.18 -21.22
N MET A 63 5.45 -2.57 -20.59
CA MET A 63 4.89 -3.93 -20.62
C MET A 63 3.91 -4.13 -21.79
N SER A 64 4.10 -3.40 -22.89
CA SER A 64 3.26 -3.54 -24.09
C SER A 64 3.50 -4.88 -24.79
N PRO A 65 2.47 -5.49 -25.41
CA PRO A 65 2.61 -6.72 -26.22
C PRO A 65 3.66 -6.62 -27.33
N CYS A 66 4.06 -5.41 -27.76
CA CYS A 66 5.14 -5.24 -28.74
C CYS A 66 6.54 -5.60 -28.21
N PHE A 67 6.68 -5.89 -26.91
CA PHE A 67 7.96 -6.21 -26.26
C PHE A 67 7.98 -7.59 -25.59
N VAL A 68 7.25 -8.58 -26.13
CA VAL A 68 7.11 -9.93 -25.54
C VAL A 68 8.48 -10.53 -25.17
N ASP A 69 9.46 -10.41 -26.05
CA ASP A 69 10.80 -10.99 -25.87
C ASP A 69 11.54 -10.41 -24.64
N LYS A 70 11.25 -9.15 -24.29
CA LYS A 70 11.87 -8.44 -23.16
C LYS A 70 11.02 -8.48 -21.89
N LEU A 71 9.82 -9.07 -21.94
CA LEU A 71 8.87 -9.02 -20.83
C LEU A 71 9.42 -9.71 -19.57
N SER A 72 10.13 -10.82 -19.74
CA SER A 72 10.76 -11.55 -18.63
C SER A 72 11.81 -10.68 -17.92
N GLU A 73 12.72 -10.06 -18.68
CA GLU A 73 13.78 -9.19 -18.15
C GLU A 73 13.21 -7.95 -17.47
N LEU A 74 12.19 -7.33 -18.08
CA LEU A 74 11.49 -6.17 -17.51
C LEU A 74 10.79 -6.56 -16.20
N THR A 75 10.17 -7.73 -16.14
CA THR A 75 9.51 -8.24 -14.93
C THR A 75 10.52 -8.51 -13.83
N ALA A 76 11.64 -9.16 -14.15
CA ALA A 76 12.73 -9.40 -13.21
C ALA A 76 13.31 -8.08 -12.67
N THR A 77 13.52 -7.10 -13.54
CA THR A 77 14.01 -5.76 -13.17
C THR A 77 13.01 -5.04 -12.27
N LEU A 78 11.72 -5.10 -12.61
CA LEU A 78 10.66 -4.53 -11.78
C LEU A 78 10.64 -5.17 -10.39
N LEU A 79 10.65 -6.49 -10.29
CA LEU A 79 10.63 -7.20 -9.00
C LEU A 79 11.84 -6.85 -8.14
N ARG A 80 13.03 -6.73 -8.75
CA ARG A 80 14.24 -6.24 -8.07
C ARG A 80 14.07 -4.81 -7.54
N LYS A 81 13.47 -3.91 -8.33
CA LYS A 81 13.18 -2.54 -7.86
C LYS A 81 12.13 -2.49 -6.75
N ILE A 82 11.14 -3.38 -6.78
CA ILE A 82 10.16 -3.49 -5.70
C ILE A 82 10.84 -4.03 -4.43
N SER A 83 11.80 -4.95 -4.53
CA SER A 83 12.49 -5.52 -3.37
C SER A 83 13.37 -4.49 -2.65
N GLU A 84 13.83 -3.45 -3.36
CA GLU A 84 14.53 -2.29 -2.79
C GLU A 84 13.60 -1.38 -1.95
N CYS A 85 12.27 -1.49 -2.08
CA CYS A 85 11.29 -0.62 -1.41
C CYS A 85 11.02 -1.03 0.06
N VAL A 86 12.05 -1.33 0.84
CA VAL A 86 11.93 -1.75 2.25
C VAL A 86 11.53 -0.58 3.15
N LEU A 87 10.55 -0.80 4.03
CA LEU A 87 10.12 0.17 5.03
C LEU A 87 11.10 0.20 6.21
N PRO A 88 11.50 1.38 6.70
CA PRO A 88 12.36 1.49 7.86
C PRO A 88 11.62 1.02 9.13
N LYS A 89 12.26 0.14 9.91
CA LYS A 89 11.77 -0.26 11.24
C LYS A 89 11.86 0.94 12.19
N ARG A 90 10.76 1.25 12.88
CA ARG A 90 10.67 2.34 13.87
C ARG A 90 10.16 1.78 15.20
N PRO A 91 11.00 1.02 15.93
CA PRO A 91 10.59 0.41 17.19
C PRO A 91 10.18 1.49 18.20
N GLY A 92 9.20 1.19 19.05
CA GLY A 92 8.70 2.10 20.09
C GLY A 92 7.83 3.27 19.61
N ARG A 93 7.55 3.38 18.30
CA ARG A 93 6.62 4.37 17.76
C ARG A 93 5.18 3.95 18.01
N ILE A 94 4.51 4.68 18.91
CA ILE A 94 3.09 4.53 19.21
C ILE A 94 2.41 5.86 18.84
N GLU A 95 1.31 5.78 18.11
CA GLU A 95 0.50 6.95 17.76
C GLU A 95 -0.97 6.67 18.10
N PRO A 96 -1.67 7.62 18.76
CA PRO A 96 -3.08 7.45 19.07
C PRO A 96 -3.91 7.41 17.78
N ARG A 97 -4.90 6.51 17.74
CA ARG A 97 -5.87 6.42 16.65
C ARG A 97 -6.92 7.55 16.76
N ALA A 98 -6.47 8.79 16.74
CA ALA A 98 -7.27 9.99 16.89
C ALA A 98 -6.74 11.13 16.02
N LYS A 99 -7.60 12.09 15.65
CA LYS A 99 -7.23 13.24 14.80
C LYS A 99 -7.49 14.57 15.51
N LYS A 100 -6.64 15.58 15.27
CA LYS A 100 -6.83 16.92 15.83
C LYS A 100 -7.96 17.73 15.17
N ARG A 101 -8.26 17.48 13.90
CA ARG A 101 -9.27 18.21 13.10
C ARG A 101 -10.09 17.22 12.28
N ARG A 102 -11.40 17.48 12.08
CA ARG A 102 -12.31 16.60 11.29
C ARG A 102 -12.05 16.77 9.79
N PRO A 103 -11.81 15.65 9.07
CA PRO A 103 -12.82 15.22 8.10
C PRO A 103 -13.12 13.71 8.07
N LYS A 104 -12.60 12.88 8.99
CA LYS A 104 -12.83 11.41 9.01
C LYS A 104 -13.48 10.95 10.32
N PRO A 105 -14.23 9.82 10.33
CA PRO A 105 -14.89 9.28 11.53
C PRO A 105 -13.88 8.63 12.49
N LEU A 106 -13.02 9.46 13.08
CA LEU A 106 -12.06 9.09 14.11
C LEU A 106 -12.27 10.00 15.32
N PRO A 107 -12.04 9.50 16.55
CA PRO A 107 -12.14 10.32 17.75
C PRO A 107 -11.19 11.53 17.67
N LEU A 108 -11.59 12.63 18.29
CA LEU A 108 -10.76 13.81 18.37
C LEU A 108 -9.63 13.59 19.37
N LEU A 109 -8.43 14.02 18.98
CA LEU A 109 -7.30 14.06 19.89
C LEU A 109 -7.39 15.34 20.74
N THR A 110 -8.09 15.23 21.86
CA THR A 110 -8.35 16.33 22.81
C THR A 110 -7.20 16.55 23.79
N ILE A 111 -6.43 15.51 24.09
CA ILE A 111 -5.27 15.56 24.99
C ILE A 111 -3.95 15.74 24.21
N PRO A 112 -2.88 16.26 24.86
CA PRO A 112 -1.53 16.27 24.30
C PRO A 112 -1.08 14.88 23.80
N ARG A 113 -0.41 14.86 22.64
CA ARG A 113 0.06 13.61 22.00
C ARG A 113 0.94 12.76 22.93
N ALA A 114 1.78 13.41 23.74
CA ALA A 114 2.67 12.71 24.66
C ALA A 114 1.88 11.91 25.71
N LEU A 115 0.85 12.53 26.31
CA LEU A 115 -0.02 11.87 27.29
C LEU A 115 -0.82 10.72 26.65
N ALA A 116 -1.38 10.94 25.46
CA ALA A 116 -2.08 9.88 24.73
C ALA A 116 -1.19 8.67 24.44
N ARG A 117 0.09 8.90 24.09
CA ARG A 117 1.06 7.82 23.88
C ARG A 117 1.38 7.07 25.18
N GLN A 118 1.49 7.78 26.31
CA GLN A 118 1.68 7.15 27.62
C GLN A 118 0.49 6.30 28.03
N GLN A 119 -0.75 6.79 27.83
CA GLN A 119 -1.96 6.02 28.12
C GLN A 119 -2.03 4.73 27.29
N ILE A 120 -1.69 4.79 26.00
CA ILE A 120 -1.64 3.60 25.16
C ILE A 120 -0.55 2.64 25.65
N ARG A 121 0.64 3.15 26.01
CA ARG A 121 1.70 2.31 26.59
C ARG A 121 1.22 1.60 27.85
N ALA A 122 0.55 2.31 28.76
CA ALA A 122 0.03 1.75 30.00
C ALA A 122 -1.08 0.71 29.77
N GLN A 123 -1.85 0.81 28.68
CA GLN A 123 -2.89 -0.16 28.34
C GLN A 123 -2.33 -1.51 27.84
N PHE A 124 -1.10 -1.51 27.31
CA PHE A 124 -0.44 -2.69 26.73
C PHE A 124 0.84 -3.10 27.49
N ALA A 125 1.07 -2.52 28.66
CA ALA A 125 2.11 -2.94 29.61
C ALA A 125 1.53 -4.00 30.54
#